data_AF-A0A8H8C8R3-F1
#
_entry.id   AF-A0A8H8C8R3-F1
#
_cell.length_a   1.000
_cell.length_b   1.000
_cell.length_c   1.000
_cell.angle_alpha   90.00
_cell.angle_beta   90.00
_cell.angle_gamma   90.00
#
_symmetry.space_group_name_H-M   'P 1'
#
loop_
_entity.id
_entity.type
_entity.pdbx_description
1 polymer ?
#
loop_
_entity_poly.entity_id
_entity_poly.type
_entity_poly.pdbx_seq_one_letter_code
_entity_poly.pdbx_strand_id
1 'polypeptide(L)'
;MGSNTNTAATSNSKLEIHYIPPTHFVPNSKLPILIYRNVIPDPDDHDGTAEILKGNGYRVDGFYGCYDTPHYHSNTVEAYAFVQGHTTIKLGKGPRDEDVGNEFFLSWDGSQYDQILAGL
;
A
#
# COMPACT_ATOMS: atom_id res chain seq x y z
N MET A 1 -1.44 26.70 -34.54
CA MET A 1 -2.71 25.96 -34.36
C MET A 1 -2.33 24.49 -34.38
N GLY A 2 -2.09 23.88 -33.21
CA GLY A 2 -3.03 22.97 -32.54
C GLY A 2 -2.91 21.57 -33.18
N SER A 3 -2.56 20.49 -32.49
CA SER A 3 -3.06 20.08 -31.17
C SER A 3 -2.13 19.07 -30.48
N ASN A 4 -1.96 19.24 -29.17
CA ASN A 4 -1.39 18.24 -28.26
C ASN A 4 -2.38 17.09 -28.08
N THR A 5 -1.93 15.84 -28.25
CA THR A 5 -2.68 14.67 -27.80
C THR A 5 -2.17 14.27 -26.41
N ASN A 6 -2.77 14.87 -25.37
CA ASN A 6 -2.68 14.33 -24.02
C ASN A 6 -3.60 13.12 -23.96
N THR A 7 -3.05 11.93 -24.16
CA THR A 7 -3.75 10.68 -23.87
C THR A 7 -3.78 10.52 -22.35
N ALA A 8 -4.82 11.07 -21.71
CA ALA A 8 -5.10 10.78 -20.32
C ALA A 8 -5.44 9.28 -20.21
N ALA A 9 -4.49 8.48 -19.72
CA ALA A 9 -4.73 7.10 -19.35
C ALA A 9 -5.85 7.10 -18.30
N THR A 10 -6.98 6.48 -18.64
CA THR A 10 -8.11 6.34 -17.72
C THR A 10 -7.73 5.28 -16.69
N SER A 11 -7.07 5.67 -15.60
CA SER A 11 -6.73 4.75 -14.52
C SER A 11 -8.03 4.33 -13.84
N ASN A 12 -8.46 3.09 -14.07
CA ASN A 12 -9.54 2.48 -13.30
C ASN A 12 -8.98 2.21 -11.90
N SER A 13 -9.09 3.19 -11.01
CA SER A 13 -8.64 3.06 -9.63
C SER A 13 -9.53 2.04 -8.93
N LYS A 14 -8.91 1.03 -8.34
CA LYS A 14 -9.61 -0.05 -7.63
C LYS A 14 -9.24 0.03 -6.16
N LEU A 15 -10.23 0.29 -5.32
CA LEU A 15 -10.11 0.15 -3.87
C LEU A 15 -10.41 -1.29 -3.48
N GLU A 16 -9.51 -1.90 -2.74
CA GLU A 16 -9.73 -3.18 -2.07
C GLU A 16 -9.80 -2.96 -0.56
N ILE A 17 -10.75 -3.63 0.08
CA ILE A 17 -11.01 -3.52 1.50
C ILE A 17 -10.93 -4.92 2.08
N HIS A 18 -9.97 -5.14 2.98
CA HIS A 18 -9.71 -6.45 3.58
C HIS A 18 -9.79 -6.36 5.10
N TYR A 19 -10.63 -7.20 5.70
CA TYR A 19 -10.72 -7.32 7.16
C TYR A 19 -9.97 -8.57 7.60
N ILE A 20 -9.04 -8.42 8.55
CA ILE A 20 -8.33 -9.55 9.14
C ILE A 20 -8.81 -9.73 10.58
N PRO A 21 -9.41 -10.88 10.93
CA PRO A 21 -9.85 -11.15 12.28
C PRO A 21 -8.65 -11.31 13.24
N PRO A 22 -8.83 -11.09 14.56
CA PRO A 22 -7.84 -11.47 15.56
C PRO A 22 -7.43 -12.94 15.41
N THR A 23 -6.15 -13.21 15.61
CA THR A 23 -5.66 -14.56 15.90
C THR A 23 -5.51 -14.75 17.41
N HIS A 24 -5.03 -15.94 17.83
CA HIS A 24 -4.68 -16.16 19.23
C HIS A 24 -3.48 -15.29 19.65
N PHE A 25 -2.54 -15.02 18.74
CA PHE A 25 -1.29 -14.33 19.08
C PHE A 25 -1.25 -12.86 18.65
N VAL A 26 -2.11 -12.46 17.71
CA VAL A 26 -2.14 -11.11 17.16
C VAL A 26 -3.57 -10.57 17.24
N PRO A 27 -3.81 -9.46 17.95
CA PRO A 27 -5.16 -8.94 18.14
C PRO A 27 -5.80 -8.44 16.85
N ASN A 28 -5.00 -7.99 15.88
CA ASN A 28 -5.42 -7.32 14.65
C ASN A 28 -6.36 -6.12 14.87
N SER A 29 -6.44 -5.25 13.87
CA SER A 29 -7.32 -4.09 13.95
C SER A 29 -8.76 -4.46 13.62
N LYS A 30 -9.73 -3.77 14.23
CA LYS A 30 -11.15 -3.83 13.81
C LYS A 30 -11.40 -3.06 12.52
N LEU A 31 -10.45 -2.24 12.11
CA LEU A 31 -10.52 -1.44 10.92
C LEU A 31 -9.87 -2.19 9.76
N PRO A 32 -10.33 -1.96 8.53
CA PRO A 32 -9.85 -2.70 7.38
C PRO A 32 -8.47 -2.23 6.95
N ILE A 33 -7.78 -3.14 6.26
CA ILE A 33 -6.69 -2.80 5.36
C ILE A 33 -7.29 -2.23 4.08
N LEU A 34 -6.76 -1.10 3.63
CA LEU A 34 -7.13 -0.46 2.37
C LEU A 34 -5.99 -0.61 1.38
N ILE A 35 -6.30 -1.11 0.17
CA ILE A 35 -5.36 -1.13 -0.95
C ILE A 35 -5.92 -0.29 -2.08
N TYR A 36 -5.26 0.84 -2.36
CA TYR A 36 -5.59 1.69 -3.50
C TYR A 36 -4.70 1.33 -4.69
N ARG A 37 -5.33 0.86 -5.76
CA ARG A 37 -4.67 0.52 -7.01
C ARG A 37 -4.74 1.70 -7.98
N ASN A 38 -3.67 2.02 -8.69
CA ASN A 38 -3.61 3.06 -9.74
C ASN A 38 -3.98 4.49 -9.29
N VAL A 39 -3.47 4.96 -8.14
CA VAL A 39 -3.72 6.29 -7.56
C VAL A 39 -2.51 7.25 -7.52
N ILE A 40 -1.30 6.78 -7.77
CA ILE A 40 -0.07 7.57 -7.96
C ILE A 40 0.17 7.69 -9.47
N PRO A 41 0.02 8.89 -10.07
CA PRO A 41 0.08 9.08 -11.52
C PRO A 41 1.44 8.79 -12.14
N ASP A 42 2.51 9.13 -11.43
CA ASP A 42 3.89 8.90 -11.84
C ASP A 42 4.67 8.35 -10.63
N PRO A 43 4.93 7.03 -10.57
CA PRO A 43 5.66 6.46 -9.46
C PRO A 43 7.14 6.82 -9.45
N ASP A 44 7.72 7.23 -10.59
CA ASP A 44 9.11 7.71 -10.65
C ASP A 44 9.23 9.14 -10.08
N ASP A 45 8.11 9.85 -9.93
CA ASP A 45 8.02 11.12 -9.20
C ASP A 45 7.84 10.87 -7.70
N HIS A 46 8.98 10.68 -7.03
CA HIS A 46 9.04 10.51 -5.59
C HIS A 46 8.46 11.72 -4.84
N ASP A 47 8.76 12.95 -5.26
CA ASP A 47 8.26 14.15 -4.58
C ASP A 47 6.73 14.27 -4.73
N GLY A 48 6.20 14.05 -5.95
CA GLY A 48 4.76 14.02 -6.19
C GLY A 48 4.05 12.93 -5.40
N THR A 49 4.64 11.74 -5.30
CA THR A 49 4.13 10.66 -4.45
C THR A 49 4.07 11.07 -2.97
N ALA A 50 5.13 11.70 -2.46
CA ALA A 50 5.17 12.19 -1.09
C ALA A 50 4.10 13.25 -0.84
N GLU A 51 3.87 14.17 -1.78
CA GLU A 51 2.83 15.20 -1.67
C GLU A 51 1.42 14.61 -1.68
N ILE A 52 1.17 13.54 -2.45
CA ILE A 52 -0.11 12.80 -2.40
C ILE A 52 -0.35 12.23 -1.00
N LEU A 53 0.65 11.58 -0.39
CA LEU A 53 0.53 11.04 0.96
C LEU A 53 0.32 12.14 2.01
N LYS A 54 1.11 13.21 1.96
CA LYS A 54 0.97 14.36 2.87
C LYS A 54 -0.38 15.05 2.73
N GLY A 55 -0.88 15.21 1.51
CA GLY A 55 -2.21 15.74 1.23
C GLY A 55 -3.35 14.91 1.85
N ASN A 56 -3.12 13.61 2.07
CA ASN A 56 -4.02 12.70 2.77
C ASN A 56 -3.74 12.59 4.29
N GLY A 57 -2.89 13.46 4.83
CA GLY A 57 -2.61 13.52 6.27
C GLY A 57 -1.53 12.55 6.76
N TYR A 58 -0.84 11.85 5.87
CA TYR A 58 0.28 10.97 6.24
C TYR A 58 1.58 11.76 6.40
N ARG A 59 2.42 11.32 7.34
CA ARG A 59 3.81 11.77 7.41
C ARG A 59 4.65 10.90 6.48
N VAL A 60 5.55 11.52 5.71
CA VAL A 60 6.50 10.83 4.83
C VAL A 60 7.90 11.12 5.33
N ASP A 61 8.58 10.08 5.84
CA ASP A 61 9.92 10.19 6.44
C ASP A 61 11.04 9.76 5.46
N GLY A 62 10.70 9.12 4.33
CA GLY A 62 11.66 8.73 3.28
C GLY A 62 11.16 7.63 2.35
N PHE A 63 12.06 7.11 1.50
CA PHE A 63 11.82 5.98 0.60
C PHE A 63 12.71 4.82 1.01
N TYR A 64 12.09 3.68 1.32
CA TYR A 64 12.78 2.52 1.87
C TYR A 64 12.25 1.23 1.24
N GLY A 65 13.04 0.17 1.32
CA GLY A 65 12.55 -1.18 1.02
C GLY A 65 11.55 -1.66 2.07
N CYS A 66 10.74 -2.67 1.72
CA CYS A 66 9.81 -3.31 2.65
C CYS A 66 10.58 -3.94 3.82
N TYR A 67 10.13 -3.67 5.04
CA TYR A 67 10.69 -4.29 6.24
C TYR A 67 10.19 -5.74 6.36
N ASP A 68 11.10 -6.68 6.62
CA ASP A 68 10.83 -8.13 6.54
C ASP A 68 10.61 -8.81 7.90
N THR A 69 10.88 -8.09 8.99
CA THR A 69 10.70 -8.63 10.33
C THR A 69 9.27 -8.37 10.81
N PRO A 70 8.53 -9.40 11.28
CA PRO A 70 7.17 -9.23 11.79
C PRO A 70 7.11 -8.23 12.94
N HIS A 71 6.22 -7.24 12.83
CA HIS A 71 5.99 -6.21 13.84
C HIS A 71 4.54 -5.73 13.78
N TYR A 72 4.14 -4.93 14.77
CA TYR A 72 2.83 -4.29 14.80
C TYR A 72 2.94 -2.91 15.44
N HIS A 73 1.98 -2.04 15.13
CA HIS A 73 1.83 -0.73 15.75
C HIS A 73 0.57 -0.73 16.62
N SER A 74 0.67 -0.20 17.84
CA SER A 74 -0.48 -0.15 18.77
C SER A 74 -1.30 1.13 18.63
N ASN A 75 -0.73 2.19 18.05
CA ASN A 75 -1.29 3.54 18.03
C ASN A 75 -1.00 4.32 16.74
N THR A 76 -0.39 3.66 15.73
CA THR A 76 0.10 4.31 14.52
C THR A 76 -0.42 3.54 13.31
N VAL A 77 -0.98 4.26 12.34
CA VAL A 77 -1.32 3.72 11.02
C VAL A 77 -0.07 3.75 10.17
N GLU A 78 0.27 2.62 9.57
CA GLU A 78 1.36 2.56 8.60
C GLU A 78 0.78 2.62 7.18
N ALA A 79 1.42 3.44 6.34
CA ALA A 79 1.08 3.55 4.93
C ALA A 79 2.32 3.37 4.06
N TYR A 80 2.22 2.48 3.07
CA TYR A 80 3.25 2.29 2.05
C TYR A 80 2.78 2.81 0.70
N ALA A 81 3.59 3.66 0.08
CA ALA A 81 3.50 3.97 -1.34
C ALA A 81 4.55 3.18 -2.13
N PHE A 82 4.11 2.34 -3.06
CA PHE A 82 5.02 1.56 -3.91
C PHE A 82 5.35 2.34 -5.18
N VAL A 83 6.59 2.79 -5.26
CA VAL A 83 7.12 3.59 -6.38
C VAL A 83 7.98 2.75 -7.33
N GLN A 84 8.55 1.63 -6.88
CA GLN A 84 9.39 0.77 -7.70
C GLN A 84 9.39 -0.68 -7.20
N GLY A 85 9.50 -1.64 -8.13
CA GLY A 85 9.68 -3.06 -7.81
C GLY A 85 8.40 -3.75 -7.35
N HIS A 86 8.53 -4.87 -6.65
CA HIS A 86 7.39 -5.65 -6.17
C HIS A 86 7.71 -6.34 -4.85
N THR A 87 6.68 -6.66 -4.09
CA THR A 87 6.78 -7.44 -2.86
C THR A 87 5.49 -8.20 -2.57
N THR A 88 5.57 -9.18 -1.67
CA THR A 88 4.41 -9.78 -1.03
C THR A 88 4.46 -9.41 0.44
N ILE A 89 3.42 -8.73 0.94
CA ILE A 89 3.31 -8.42 2.36
C ILE A 89 2.38 -9.42 3.02
N LYS A 90 2.86 -10.03 4.11
CA LYS A 90 2.03 -10.82 5.05
C LYS A 90 1.50 -9.89 6.12
N LEU A 91 0.18 -9.84 6.30
CA LEU A 91 -0.46 -8.99 7.32
C LEU A 91 -1.24 -9.82 8.33
N GLY A 92 -1.34 -9.25 9.53
CA GLY A 92 -2.20 -9.74 10.62
C GLY A 92 -1.83 -11.10 11.19
N LYS A 93 -0.54 -11.42 11.20
CA LYS A 93 0.01 -12.66 11.77
C LYS A 93 1.33 -12.44 12.49
N GLY A 94 1.53 -13.23 13.53
CA GLY A 94 2.77 -13.31 14.28
C GLY A 94 3.52 -14.61 13.97
N PRO A 95 4.78 -14.73 14.41
CA PRO A 95 5.61 -15.92 14.19
C PRO A 95 5.07 -17.22 14.80
N ARG A 96 4.00 -17.16 15.59
CA ARG A 96 3.35 -18.30 16.24
C ARG A 96 2.02 -18.70 15.61
N ASP A 97 1.52 -17.92 14.65
CA ASP A 97 0.30 -18.23 13.92
C ASP A 97 0.57 -19.25 12.80
N GLU A 98 -0.47 -19.97 12.39
CA GLU A 98 -0.41 -20.85 11.22
C GLU A 98 -0.23 -20.03 9.92
N ASP A 99 0.56 -20.53 8.97
CA ASP A 99 0.88 -19.81 7.71
C ASP A 99 -0.18 -20.02 6.61
N VAL A 100 -1.44 -19.72 6.91
CA VAL A 100 -2.58 -19.77 5.96
C VAL A 100 -3.24 -18.40 5.66
N GLY A 101 -3.20 -17.92 4.41
CA GLY A 101 -4.19 -16.98 3.86
C GLY A 101 -4.25 -15.52 4.39
N ASN A 102 -3.13 -14.77 4.44
CA ASN A 102 -3.14 -13.30 4.61
C ASN A 102 -1.97 -12.63 3.84
N GLU A 103 -1.71 -13.11 2.63
CA GLU A 103 -0.67 -12.59 1.74
C GLU A 103 -1.26 -11.64 0.73
N PHE A 104 -0.74 -10.41 0.70
CA PHE A 104 -1.13 -9.39 -0.26
C PHE A 104 0.04 -9.16 -1.19
N PHE A 105 -0.16 -9.49 -2.47
CA PHE A 105 0.77 -9.15 -3.51
C PHE A 105 0.63 -7.67 -3.84
N LEU A 106 1.75 -6.95 -3.77
CA LEU A 106 1.86 -5.52 -4.03
C LEU A 106 3.00 -5.33 -5.03
N SER A 107 2.67 -4.99 -6.26
CA SER A 107 3.61 -4.92 -7.37
C SER A 107 3.51 -3.63 -8.18
N TRP A 108 4.65 -3.28 -8.78
CA TRP A 108 4.75 -2.50 -9.99
C TRP A 108 5.17 -3.47 -11.12
N ASP A 109 4.24 -3.85 -11.99
CA ASP A 109 4.51 -4.75 -13.13
C ASP A 109 4.68 -4.01 -14.48
N GLY A 110 4.69 -2.67 -14.45
CA GLY A 110 4.74 -1.83 -15.64
C GLY A 110 3.40 -1.68 -16.39
N SER A 111 2.30 -2.28 -15.89
CA SER A 111 0.97 -2.22 -16.51
C SER A 111 -0.19 -1.99 -15.54
N GLN A 112 -0.01 -2.33 -14.26
CA GLN A 112 -0.94 -2.07 -13.15
C GLN A 112 -0.16 -1.65 -11.91
N TYR A 113 -0.77 -0.76 -11.14
CA TYR A 113 -0.17 -0.16 -9.98
C TYR A 113 -0.86 -0.58 -8.68
N ASP A 114 -0.07 -1.00 -7.72
CA ASP A 114 -0.49 -1.33 -6.36
C ASP A 114 0.12 -0.31 -5.40
N GLN A 115 -0.62 0.73 -5.02
CA GLN A 115 0.06 1.98 -4.71
C GLN A 115 -0.11 2.53 -3.32
N ILE A 116 -1.17 2.18 -2.57
CA ILE A 116 -1.23 2.56 -1.16
C ILE A 116 -1.81 1.41 -0.37
N LEU A 117 -1.00 0.80 0.49
CA LEU A 117 -1.47 -0.03 1.59
C LEU A 117 -1.61 0.89 2.81
N ALA A 118 -2.81 1.07 3.34
CA ALA A 118 -3.02 1.70 4.64
C ALA A 118 -3.58 0.65 5.61
N GLY A 119 -2.76 0.24 6.58
CA GLY A 119 -3.10 -0.73 7.61
C GLY A 119 -2.96 -0.12 9.01
N LEU A 120 -3.91 -0.46 9.90
CA LEU A 120 -3.92 -0.03 11.30
C LEU A 120 -3.27 -1.03 12.23
#